data_AF-A0A7D6V6K8-F1
#
_entry.id   AF-A0A7D6V6K8-F1
#
_cell.length_a   1.000
_cell.length_b   1.000
_cell.length_c   1.000
_cell.angle_alpha   90.00
_cell.angle_beta   90.00
_cell.angle_gamma   90.00
#
_symmetry.space_group_name_H-M   'P 1'
#
loop_
_entity.id
_entity.type
_entity.pdbx_description
1 polymer ?
#
loop_
_entity_poly.entity_id
_entity_poly.type
_entity_poly.pdbx_seq_one_letter_code
_entity_poly.pdbx_strand_id
1 'polypeptide(L)'
;MAFGVATTVASAPMAVAAIDPVVTNCATYPYEKVVRPDRLLLACGDAGLWVKDITWTSWGPDTAEGEGTQLRKTCRPDCATGGVASGPTHITLRKVVQPENRYTEAAITDLNGKAETWPL
;
A
#
# COMPACT_ATOMS: atom_id res chain seq x y z
N MET A 1 0.15 -24.72 -61.34
CA MET A 1 -0.64 -23.92 -60.38
C MET A 1 0.02 -24.08 -59.03
N ALA A 2 0.73 -23.07 -58.55
CA ALA A 2 1.44 -23.12 -57.26
C ALA A 2 0.65 -22.30 -56.23
N PHE A 3 0.16 -22.97 -55.19
CA PHE A 3 -0.53 -22.33 -54.06
C PHE A 3 0.51 -21.85 -53.06
N GLY A 4 0.66 -20.52 -52.94
CA GLY A 4 1.48 -19.89 -51.91
C GLY A 4 0.69 -19.74 -50.61
N VAL A 5 1.23 -20.28 -49.51
CA VAL A 5 0.65 -20.10 -48.17
C VAL A 5 1.29 -18.86 -47.54
N ALA A 6 0.50 -17.81 -47.34
CA ALA A 6 0.94 -16.62 -46.62
C ALA A 6 0.71 -16.81 -45.11
N THR A 7 1.80 -16.93 -44.34
CA THR A 7 1.75 -16.95 -42.88
C THR A 7 1.79 -15.52 -42.34
N THR A 8 0.69 -15.07 -41.73
CA THR A 8 0.66 -13.83 -40.96
C THR A 8 1.23 -14.08 -39.57
N VAL A 9 2.28 -13.35 -39.20
CA VAL A 9 2.85 -13.38 -37.85
C VAL A 9 2.06 -12.40 -37.00
N ALA A 10 1.34 -12.90 -35.99
CA ALA A 10 0.63 -12.06 -35.03
C ALA A 10 1.64 -11.44 -34.06
N SER A 11 1.86 -10.13 -34.16
CA SER A 11 2.66 -9.37 -33.20
C SER A 11 1.85 -9.16 -31.93
N ALA A 12 2.14 -9.91 -30.85
CA ALA A 12 1.62 -9.61 -29.53
C ALA A 12 2.31 -8.34 -28.99
N PRO A 13 1.60 -7.42 -28.31
CA PRO A 13 2.24 -6.29 -27.66
C PRO A 13 3.15 -6.83 -26.56
N MET A 14 4.40 -6.38 -26.54
CA MET A 14 5.26 -6.57 -25.37
C MET A 14 4.63 -5.79 -24.22
N ALA A 15 4.15 -6.49 -23.21
CA ALA A 15 3.77 -5.86 -21.95
C ALA A 15 5.02 -5.17 -21.41
N VAL A 16 5.02 -3.84 -21.42
CA VAL A 16 6.03 -3.07 -20.70
C VAL A 16 5.87 -3.47 -19.24
N ALA A 17 6.92 -3.99 -18.61
CA ALA A 17 6.89 -4.30 -17.19
C ALA A 17 6.51 -3.01 -16.44
N ALA A 18 5.29 -2.97 -15.89
CA ALA A 18 4.86 -1.84 -15.10
C ALA A 18 5.78 -1.76 -13.88
N ILE A 19 6.36 -0.59 -13.62
CA ILE A 19 7.06 -0.38 -12.35
C ILE A 19 5.98 -0.40 -11.27
N ASP A 20 6.16 -1.26 -10.28
CA ASP A 20 5.27 -1.33 -9.13
C ASP A 20 5.21 0.04 -8.44
N PRO A 21 4.03 0.60 -8.15
CA PRO A 21 3.95 1.85 -7.43
C PRO A 21 4.60 1.72 -6.05
N VAL A 22 5.20 2.78 -5.55
CA VAL A 22 5.85 2.81 -4.23
C VAL A 22 4.93 3.40 -3.17
N VAL A 23 5.26 3.16 -1.90
CA VAL A 23 4.73 3.92 -0.77
C VAL A 23 5.86 4.62 -0.04
N THR A 24 5.58 5.79 0.53
CA THR A 24 6.53 6.50 1.40
C THR A 24 6.50 5.88 2.79
N ASN A 25 7.64 5.38 3.26
CA ASN A 25 7.82 4.97 4.64
C ASN A 25 8.38 6.15 5.44
N CYS A 26 7.52 6.76 6.26
CA CYS A 26 7.90 7.87 7.14
C CYS A 26 8.45 7.43 8.51
N ALA A 27 8.67 6.12 8.72
CA ALA A 27 9.27 5.61 9.95
C ALA A 27 10.81 5.73 9.96
N THR A 28 11.43 6.04 8.82
CA THR A 28 12.89 6.18 8.66
C THR A 28 13.28 7.61 8.28
N TYR A 29 14.52 8.02 8.54
CA TYR A 29 15.05 9.30 8.08
C TYR A 29 16.37 9.09 7.33
N PRO A 30 16.48 9.45 6.04
CA PRO A 30 15.44 10.08 5.21
C PRO A 30 14.24 9.15 4.94
N TYR A 31 13.09 9.72 4.54
CA TYR A 31 11.92 8.92 4.15
C TYR A 31 12.26 8.04 2.95
N GLU A 32 11.96 6.75 3.06
CA GLU A 32 12.24 5.77 2.02
C GLU A 32 11.02 5.52 1.14
N LYS A 33 11.26 5.25 -0.15
CA LYS A 33 10.23 4.78 -1.09
C LYS A 33 10.35 3.26 -1.20
N VAL A 34 9.33 2.54 -0.78
CA VAL A 34 9.37 1.09 -0.65
C VAL A 34 8.22 0.42 -1.41
N VAL A 35 8.48 -0.76 -1.94
CA VAL A 35 7.47 -1.62 -2.58
C VAL A 35 7.15 -2.75 -1.61
N ARG A 36 5.85 -3.02 -1.40
CA ARG A 36 5.35 -4.11 -0.55
C ARG A 36 6.02 -4.15 0.85
N PRO A 37 6.00 -3.07 1.64
CA PRO A 37 6.61 -3.10 2.97
C PRO A 37 5.85 -4.04 3.91
N ASP A 38 6.56 -4.65 4.85
CA ASP A 38 6.00 -5.46 5.94
C ASP A 38 5.42 -4.61 7.09
N ARG A 39 5.79 -3.33 7.14
CA ARG A 39 5.28 -2.33 8.08
C ARG A 39 5.06 -0.99 7.39
N LEU A 40 3.96 -0.32 7.72
CA LEU A 40 3.64 1.01 7.23
C LEU A 40 3.17 1.92 8.38
N LEU A 41 3.88 3.03 8.58
CA LEU A 41 3.46 4.10 9.48
C LEU A 41 2.44 4.99 8.74
N LEU A 42 1.18 5.00 9.17
CA LEU A 42 0.11 5.74 8.51
C LEU A 42 0.01 7.18 9.00
N ALA A 43 0.14 7.37 10.31
CA ALA A 43 0.08 8.70 10.92
C ALA A 43 1.50 9.30 11.06
N CYS A 44 2.09 9.76 9.95
CA CYS A 44 3.47 10.25 9.92
C CYS A 44 3.75 11.44 10.87
N GLY A 45 2.74 12.26 11.20
CA GLY A 45 2.91 13.44 12.03
C GLY A 45 3.14 13.17 13.52
N ASP A 46 2.46 12.17 14.09
CA ASP A 46 2.48 11.87 15.53
C ASP A 46 2.85 10.42 15.88
N ALA A 47 3.08 9.60 14.83
CA ALA A 47 3.27 8.16 14.91
C ALA A 47 2.18 7.45 15.72
N GLY A 48 0.93 7.93 15.62
CA GLY A 48 -0.22 7.45 16.39
C GLY A 48 -0.83 6.16 15.86
N LEU A 49 -0.56 5.79 14.59
CA LEU A 49 -1.13 4.63 13.92
C LEU A 49 -0.13 4.04 12.92
N TRP A 50 0.08 2.73 13.02
CA TRP A 50 0.85 1.95 12.04
C TRP A 50 0.24 0.57 11.83
N VAL A 51 0.59 -0.05 10.71
CA VAL A 51 0.27 -1.46 10.40
C VAL A 51 1.58 -2.23 10.31
N LYS A 52 1.64 -3.43 10.89
CA LYS A 52 2.79 -4.34 10.82
C LYS A 52 2.36 -5.73 10.38
N ASP A 53 3.35 -6.59 10.12
CA ASP A 53 3.15 -7.98 9.71
C ASP A 53 2.28 -8.06 8.44
N ILE A 54 2.49 -7.11 7.52
CA ILE A 54 1.65 -6.95 6.33
C ILE A 54 1.96 -8.08 5.34
N THR A 55 0.92 -8.81 4.96
CA THR A 55 0.93 -9.78 3.87
C THR A 55 0.11 -9.23 2.71
N TRP A 56 0.80 -8.84 1.63
CA TRP A 56 0.15 -8.31 0.42
C TRP A 56 -0.47 -9.43 -0.39
N THR A 57 -1.75 -9.30 -0.71
CA THR A 57 -2.50 -10.21 -1.59
C THR A 57 -2.46 -9.73 -3.04
N SER A 58 -2.36 -8.41 -3.25
CA SER A 58 -2.21 -7.81 -4.58
C SER A 58 -1.37 -6.53 -4.54
N TRP A 59 -0.73 -6.22 -5.66
CA TRP A 59 0.02 -4.98 -5.86
C TRP A 59 -0.01 -4.63 -7.33
N GLY A 60 -0.95 -3.77 -7.71
CA GLY A 60 -1.22 -3.37 -9.09
C GLY A 60 -0.94 -1.88 -9.35
N PRO A 61 -1.09 -1.41 -10.58
CA PRO A 61 -0.72 -0.04 -10.94
C PRO A 61 -1.58 1.05 -10.27
N ASP A 62 -2.80 0.74 -9.84
CA ASP A 62 -3.74 1.70 -9.26
C ASP A 62 -4.09 1.40 -7.78
N THR A 63 -4.03 0.12 -7.40
CA THR A 63 -4.39 -0.37 -6.06
C THR A 63 -3.44 -1.48 -5.59
N ALA A 64 -3.24 -1.56 -4.28
CA ALA A 64 -2.64 -2.72 -3.62
C ALA A 64 -3.50 -3.12 -2.42
N GLU A 65 -3.59 -4.42 -2.14
CA GLU A 65 -4.36 -4.95 -1.02
C GLU A 65 -3.52 -5.89 -0.19
N GLY A 66 -3.74 -5.88 1.11
CA GLY A 66 -3.06 -6.75 2.06
C GLY A 66 -3.78 -6.86 3.38
N GLU A 67 -3.32 -7.80 4.19
CA GLU A 67 -3.78 -8.01 5.56
C GLU A 67 -2.61 -7.75 6.51
N GLY A 68 -2.90 -7.21 7.70
CA GLY A 68 -1.87 -6.98 8.71
C GLY A 68 -2.46 -6.79 10.10
N THR A 69 -1.62 -6.31 11.01
CA THR A 69 -2.03 -5.93 12.36
C THR A 69 -1.89 -4.42 12.52
N GLN A 70 -2.99 -3.72 12.80
CA GLN A 70 -2.93 -2.30 13.14
C GLN A 70 -2.53 -2.12 14.61
N LEU A 71 -1.83 -1.03 14.89
CA LEU A 71 -1.44 -0.61 16.23
C LEU A 71 -1.70 0.88 16.35
N ARG A 72 -2.44 1.27 17.40
CA ARG A 72 -2.86 2.65 17.62
C ARG A 72 -2.57 3.10 19.04
N LYS A 73 -1.98 4.28 19.20
CA LYS A 73 -1.79 4.92 20.51
C LYS A 73 -3.15 5.23 21.15
N THR A 74 -3.31 4.87 22.41
CA THR A 74 -4.51 5.16 23.21
C THR A 74 -4.29 6.43 24.02
N CYS A 75 -4.47 7.59 23.40
CA CYS A 75 -4.16 8.90 24.00
C CYS A 75 -5.28 9.52 24.86
N ARG A 76 -6.22 8.73 25.41
CA ARG A 76 -7.33 9.24 26.22
C ARG A 76 -7.12 8.79 27.68
N PRO A 77 -7.02 9.72 28.67
CA PRO A 77 -7.16 11.18 28.57
C PRO A 77 -5.90 11.91 28.05
N ASP A 78 -4.72 11.31 28.17
CA ASP A 78 -3.46 11.85 27.66
C ASP A 78 -2.59 10.75 27.05
N CYS A 79 -1.61 11.13 26.22
CA CYS A 79 -0.70 10.19 25.57
C CYS A 79 0.42 9.66 26.50
N ALA A 80 0.66 10.26 27.67
CA ALA A 80 1.76 9.86 28.56
C ALA A 80 1.39 8.61 29.38
N THR A 81 0.12 8.50 29.74
CA THR A 81 -0.45 7.34 30.46
C THR A 81 -1.05 6.29 29.52
N GLY A 82 -1.16 6.62 28.23
CA GLY A 82 -1.71 5.75 27.19
C GLY A 82 -0.83 4.55 26.84
N GLY A 83 -1.47 3.48 26.35
CA GLY A 83 -0.81 2.31 25.77
C GLY A 83 -1.00 2.21 24.25
N VAL A 84 -0.84 1.01 23.72
CA VAL A 84 -1.09 0.69 22.31
C VAL A 84 -2.20 -0.35 22.22
N ALA A 85 -3.28 -0.01 21.52
CA ALA A 85 -4.32 -0.97 21.14
C ALA A 85 -3.96 -1.60 19.79
N SER A 86 -4.30 -2.87 19.59
CA SER A 86 -3.98 -3.59 18.35
C SER A 86 -5.06 -4.59 17.95
N GLY A 87 -5.08 -4.93 16.67
CA GLY A 87 -6.03 -5.89 16.10
C GLY A 87 -5.77 -6.13 14.61
N PRO A 88 -6.42 -7.14 14.01
CA PRO A 88 -6.31 -7.38 12.57
C PRO A 88 -6.83 -6.17 11.78
N THR A 89 -6.29 -5.96 10.59
CA THR A 89 -6.75 -4.94 9.66
C THR A 89 -6.52 -5.37 8.22
N HIS A 90 -7.49 -5.07 7.37
CA HIS A 90 -7.30 -5.07 5.92
C HIS A 90 -6.79 -3.70 5.50
N ILE A 91 -5.77 -3.65 4.63
CA ILE A 91 -5.19 -2.42 4.07
C ILE A 91 -5.36 -2.37 2.55
N THR A 92 -5.85 -1.24 2.04
CA THR A 92 -5.91 -0.93 0.61
C THR A 92 -5.11 0.35 0.33
N LEU A 93 -4.07 0.25 -0.49
CA LEU A 93 -3.36 1.43 -1.02
C LEU A 93 -3.98 1.87 -2.34
N ARG A 94 -4.12 3.18 -2.55
CA ARG A 94 -4.71 3.77 -3.77
C ARG A 94 -4.28 5.22 -3.97
N LYS A 95 -4.88 5.88 -4.96
CA LYS A 95 -4.55 7.25 -5.41
C LYS A 95 -3.09 7.37 -5.81
N VAL A 96 -2.74 6.78 -6.94
CA VAL A 96 -1.38 6.84 -7.48
C VAL A 96 -1.12 8.20 -8.12
N VAL A 97 0.01 8.81 -7.74
CA VAL A 97 0.46 10.09 -8.31
C VAL A 97 1.65 9.89 -9.24
N GLN A 98 1.66 10.67 -10.33
CA GLN A 98 2.74 10.74 -11.32
C GLN A 98 3.53 12.05 -11.17
N PRO A 99 4.81 12.10 -11.58
CA PRO A 99 5.59 11.05 -12.24
C PRO A 99 6.22 10.02 -11.27
N GLU A 100 5.96 10.15 -9.97
CA GLU A 100 6.64 9.35 -8.94
C GLU A 100 6.12 7.92 -8.77
N ASN A 101 5.01 7.59 -9.44
CA ASN A 101 4.32 6.30 -9.35
C ASN A 101 4.16 5.85 -7.90
N ARG A 102 3.48 6.68 -7.09
CA ARG A 102 3.39 6.50 -5.63
C ARG A 102 1.93 6.46 -5.18
N TYR A 103 1.56 5.48 -4.34
CA TYR A 103 0.30 5.52 -3.60
C TYR A 103 0.31 6.64 -2.56
N THR A 104 -0.75 7.43 -2.49
CA THR A 104 -0.87 8.57 -1.56
C THR A 104 -1.98 8.42 -0.54
N GLU A 105 -2.71 7.30 -0.58
CA GLU A 105 -3.80 7.03 0.34
C GLU A 105 -3.81 5.56 0.75
N ALA A 106 -3.95 5.32 2.05
CA ALA A 106 -4.26 4.01 2.61
C ALA A 106 -5.67 4.02 3.20
N ALA A 107 -6.49 3.05 2.86
CA ALA A 107 -7.68 2.71 3.62
C ALA A 107 -7.39 1.49 4.51
N ILE A 108 -7.81 1.55 5.77
CA ILE A 108 -7.72 0.42 6.70
C ILE A 108 -9.06 0.12 7.34
N THR A 109 -9.23 -1.09 7.86
CA THR A 109 -10.33 -1.41 8.78
C THR A 109 -9.89 -1.12 10.21
N ASP A 110 -10.56 -0.22 10.93
CA ASP A 110 -10.24 0.16 12.31
C ASP A 110 -10.53 -0.98 13.32
N LEU A 111 -10.17 -0.76 14.59
CA LEU A 111 -10.39 -1.75 15.66
C LEU A 111 -11.87 -2.06 15.95
N ASN A 112 -12.81 -1.28 15.41
CA ASN A 112 -14.24 -1.49 15.51
C ASN A 112 -14.83 -2.12 14.24
N GLY A 113 -14.01 -2.49 13.26
CA GLY A 113 -14.45 -3.05 11.99
C GLY A 113 -14.91 -2.01 10.97
N LYS A 114 -14.65 -0.71 11.19
CA LYS A 114 -15.05 0.37 10.29
C LYS A 114 -13.90 0.78 9.38
N ALA A 115 -14.17 0.99 8.10
CA ALA A 115 -13.19 1.56 7.17
C ALA A 115 -12.84 3.01 7.55
N GLU A 116 -11.54 3.31 7.55
CA GLU A 116 -10.94 4.62 7.79
C GLU A 116 -9.87 4.87 6.71
N THR A 117 -9.58 6.13 6.40
CA THR A 117 -8.65 6.50 5.32
C THR A 117 -7.58 7.48 5.83
N TRP A 118 -6.35 7.27 5.37
CA TRP A 118 -5.14 7.94 5.83
C TRP A 118 -4.31 8.44 4.63
N PRO A 119 -3.83 9.69 4.66
CA PRO A 119 -2.84 10.15 3.69
C PRO A 119 -1.48 9.47 3.93
N LEU A 120 -0.74 9.21 2.85
CA LEU A 120 0.62 8.64 2.85
C LEU A 120 1.67 9.64 2.36
#